data_AF-A0AAW8CC09-F1
#
_entry.id   AF-A0AAW8CC09-F1
#
_cell.length_a   1.000
_cell.length_b   1.000
_cell.length_c   1.000
_cell.angle_alpha   90.00
_cell.angle_beta   90.00
_cell.angle_gamma   90.00
#
_symmetry.space_group_name_H-M   'P 1'
#
loop_
_entity.id
_entity.type
_entity.pdbx_description
1 polymer ?
#
loop_
_entity_poly.entity_id
_entity_poly.type
_entity_poly.pdbx_seq_one_letter_code
_entity_poly.pdbx_strand_id
1 'polypeptide(L)'
;MIIITYPLDFWESLKYDVYGDGEKLDDVCYFYTEKGYIGFFINGVNPYFTTEELNSFDSFNLFSVYEKVECVVDSDFSSFDIKSIKLVFCPSYNELLGFFISNETSNVISIIFQYDSIKINFINKIDFKKELEENLRHFNYNELIFLDI
;
A
#
# COMPACT_ATOMS: atom_id res chain seq x y z
N MET A 1 15.89 -2.29 -5.44
CA MET A 1 15.15 -3.56 -5.54
C MET A 1 14.78 -3.96 -4.13
N ILE A 2 13.52 -3.77 -3.73
CA ILE A 2 13.04 -4.22 -2.42
C ILE A 2 12.65 -5.67 -2.60
N ILE A 3 13.42 -6.55 -1.97
CA ILE A 3 13.12 -7.98 -1.93
C ILE A 3 12.31 -8.19 -0.66
N ILE A 4 11.01 -8.39 -0.81
CA ILE A 4 10.14 -8.82 0.28
C ILE A 4 10.39 -10.33 0.47
N THR A 5 11.23 -10.71 1.44
CA THR A 5 11.49 -12.13 1.74
C THR A 5 10.67 -12.62 2.94
N TYR A 6 9.94 -13.72 2.74
CA TYR A 6 9.02 -14.37 3.68
C TYR A 6 9.67 -15.05 4.89
N PRO A 7 8.90 -15.32 5.98
CA PRO A 7 7.51 -14.89 6.21
C PRO A 7 7.45 -13.53 6.91
N LEU A 8 6.45 -12.73 6.58
CA LEU A 8 6.12 -11.46 7.24
C LEU A 8 4.77 -11.65 7.91
N ASP A 9 4.68 -11.37 9.19
CA ASP A 9 3.41 -11.24 9.90
C ASP A 9 3.13 -9.74 10.07
N PHE A 10 1.93 -9.28 9.73
CA PHE A 10 1.49 -7.90 10.00
C PHE A 10 0.77 -7.82 11.33
N TRP A 11 1.08 -6.76 12.08
CA TRP A 11 0.59 -6.54 13.44
C TRP A 11 -0.28 -5.29 13.51
N GLU A 12 0.01 -4.32 12.66
CA GLU A 12 -0.65 -3.03 12.62
C GLU A 12 -0.42 -2.42 11.22
N SER A 13 -1.37 -1.63 10.74
CA SER A 13 -1.10 -0.73 9.63
C SER A 13 -1.63 0.65 9.96
N LEU A 14 -0.79 1.65 9.75
CA LEU A 14 -1.11 3.05 10.00
C LEU A 14 -1.17 3.79 8.67
N LYS A 15 -2.22 4.59 8.52
CA LYS A 15 -2.34 5.56 7.44
C LYS A 15 -2.20 6.96 7.99
N TYR A 16 -1.33 7.72 7.36
CA TYR A 16 -1.08 9.11 7.67
C TYR A 16 -1.54 9.97 6.50
N ASP A 17 -2.23 11.06 6.81
CA ASP A 17 -2.48 12.14 5.86
C ASP A 17 -1.44 13.24 6.09
N VAL A 18 -0.94 13.81 5.00
CA VAL A 18 0.02 14.91 5.05
C VAL A 18 -0.61 16.19 4.52
N TYR A 19 -0.29 17.31 5.15
CA TYR A 19 -0.95 18.59 4.95
C TYR A 19 0.05 19.70 4.64
N GLY A 20 -0.38 20.66 3.82
CA GLY A 20 0.31 21.92 3.57
C GLY A 20 -0.71 23.03 3.35
N ASP A 21 -0.44 24.22 3.88
CA ASP A 21 -1.36 25.38 3.82
C ASP A 21 -2.77 25.08 4.35
N GLY A 22 -2.88 24.15 5.31
CA GLY A 22 -4.15 23.73 5.93
C GLY A 22 -5.00 22.76 5.10
N GLU A 23 -4.53 22.33 3.93
CA GLU A 23 -5.22 21.35 3.07
C GLU A 23 -4.49 20.00 3.10
N LYS A 24 -5.25 18.90 3.00
CA LYS A 24 -4.66 17.56 2.80
C LYS A 24 -4.08 17.51 1.40
N LEU A 25 -2.79 17.18 1.30
CA LEU A 25 -2.08 17.07 0.04
C LEU A 25 -1.95 15.63 -0.41
N ASP A 26 -1.45 14.74 0.45
CA ASP A 26 -1.18 13.34 0.10
C ASP A 26 -1.48 12.38 1.25
N ASP A 27 -1.28 11.09 1.01
CA ASP A 27 -1.31 10.05 2.04
C ASP A 27 -0.07 9.11 2.01
N VAL A 28 0.25 8.61 3.20
CA VAL A 28 1.39 7.73 3.45
C VAL A 28 0.87 6.54 4.26
N CYS A 29 1.31 5.33 3.91
CA CYS A 29 0.92 4.14 4.66
C CYS A 29 2.15 3.39 5.19
N TYR A 30 2.05 2.87 6.41
CA TYR A 30 3.03 1.99 7.01
C TYR A 30 2.38 0.70 7.47
N PHE A 31 3.03 -0.42 7.17
CA PHE A 31 2.72 -1.73 7.71
C PHE A 31 3.81 -2.14 8.69
N TYR A 32 3.39 -2.51 9.90
CA TYR A 32 4.26 -2.91 10.99
C TYR A 32 4.34 -4.42 11.03
N THR A 33 5.56 -4.95 10.99
CA THR A 33 5.84 -6.38 10.98
C THR A 33 6.79 -6.72 12.13
N GLU A 34 6.84 -7.98 12.54
CA GLU A 34 7.84 -8.46 13.51
C GLU A 34 9.29 -8.17 13.09
N LYS A 35 9.53 -8.01 11.78
CA LYS A 35 10.86 -7.84 11.19
C LYS A 35 11.20 -6.39 10.85
N GLY A 36 10.28 -5.45 11.11
CA GLY A 36 10.45 -4.03 10.78
C GLY A 36 9.24 -3.44 10.07
N TYR A 37 9.47 -2.41 9.27
CA TYR A 37 8.42 -1.58 8.69
C TYR A 37 8.39 -1.73 7.17
N ILE A 38 7.23 -1.54 6.58
CA ILE A 38 7.10 -1.32 5.13
C ILE A 38 6.26 -0.07 4.94
N GLY A 39 6.92 1.02 4.56
CA GLY A 39 6.29 2.29 4.24
C GLY A 39 6.01 2.41 2.74
N PHE A 40 4.89 3.03 2.40
CA PHE A 40 4.41 3.31 1.05
C PHE A 40 4.06 4.79 0.97
N PHE A 41 4.53 5.46 -0.08
CA PHE A 41 4.19 6.84 -0.37
C PHE A 41 4.09 7.04 -1.87
N ILE A 42 3.02 7.68 -2.35
CA ILE A 42 2.89 7.99 -3.77
C ILE A 42 3.39 9.41 -3.99
N ASN A 43 4.36 9.55 -4.90
CA ASN A 43 4.78 10.84 -5.41
C ASN A 43 5.05 10.68 -6.91
N GLY A 44 4.00 10.90 -7.71
CA GLY A 44 4.00 10.66 -9.15
C GLY A 44 3.57 9.23 -9.52
N VAL A 45 4.16 8.71 -10.61
CA VAL A 45 3.61 7.56 -11.37
C VAL A 45 3.70 6.21 -10.65
N ASN A 46 4.74 6.01 -9.83
CA ASN A 46 4.94 4.75 -9.11
C ASN A 46 5.13 5.04 -7.61
N PRO A 47 4.63 4.16 -6.74
CA PRO A 47 4.84 4.30 -5.30
C PRO A 47 6.34 4.19 -4.94
N TYR A 48 6.76 5.03 -4.01
CA TYR A 48 8.00 4.87 -3.27
C TYR A 48 7.77 3.96 -2.08
N PHE A 49 8.86 3.27 -1.71
CA PHE A 49 8.85 2.29 -0.65
C PHE A 49 10.04 2.53 0.28
N THR A 50 9.84 2.26 1.56
CA THR A 50 10.92 2.27 2.55
C THR A 50 10.73 1.14 3.55
N THR A 51 11.83 0.69 4.14
CA THR A 51 11.82 -0.23 5.29
C THR A 51 12.15 0.46 6.61
N GLU A 52 12.45 1.75 6.56
CA GLU A 52 12.71 2.59 7.72
C GLU A 52 11.39 2.98 8.40
N GLU A 53 11.41 3.17 9.72
CA GLU A 53 10.26 3.73 10.43
C GLU A 53 10.08 5.21 10.06
N LEU A 54 8.82 5.67 9.93
CA LEU A 54 8.45 7.05 9.58
C LEU A 54 9.28 8.12 10.31
N ASN A 55 9.47 7.96 11.62
CA ASN A 55 10.14 8.96 12.47
C ASN A 55 11.65 8.75 12.61
N SER A 56 12.20 7.64 12.10
CA SER A 56 13.60 7.27 12.30
C SER A 56 14.54 7.96 11.31
N PHE A 57 14.16 7.91 10.04
CA PHE A 57 14.85 8.52 8.93
C PHE A 57 13.74 8.99 8.00
N ASP A 58 13.59 10.31 7.84
CA ASP A 58 12.52 10.94 7.05
C ASP A 58 12.66 10.57 5.55
N SER A 59 12.39 9.30 5.24
CA SER A 59 12.79 8.62 4.02
C SER A 59 12.02 9.14 2.82
N PHE A 60 10.83 9.67 3.08
CA PHE A 60 9.98 10.33 2.11
C PHE A 60 10.10 11.87 2.19
N ASN A 61 11.01 12.40 3.01
CA ASN A 61 11.22 13.83 3.26
C ASN A 61 9.95 14.58 3.72
N LEU A 62 9.02 13.90 4.39
CA LEU A 62 7.70 14.41 4.74
C LEU A 62 7.79 15.62 5.66
N PHE A 63 8.69 15.62 6.65
CA PHE A 63 8.80 16.72 7.61
C PHE A 63 9.47 17.95 7.02
N SER A 64 10.17 17.79 5.89
CA SER A 64 10.74 18.91 5.14
C SER A 64 9.80 19.47 4.07
N VAL A 65 8.88 18.63 3.57
CA VAL A 65 7.98 18.95 2.47
C VAL A 65 6.62 19.44 2.96
N TYR A 66 6.10 18.82 4.02
CA TYR A 66 4.76 19.07 4.53
C TYR A 66 4.81 19.79 5.87
N GLU A 67 3.79 20.62 6.12
CA GLU A 67 3.64 21.37 7.37
C GLU A 67 3.27 20.43 8.52
N LYS A 68 2.44 19.43 8.23
CA LYS A 68 1.87 18.54 9.23
C LYS A 68 1.65 17.13 8.67
N VAL A 69 1.93 16.14 9.51
CA VAL A 69 1.61 14.72 9.27
C VAL A 69 0.66 14.29 10.39
N GLU A 70 -0.52 13.77 10.04
CA GLU A 70 -1.51 13.27 11.01
C GLU A 70 -1.81 11.80 10.74
N CYS A 71 -1.87 10.99 11.79
CA CYS A 71 -2.40 9.62 11.67
C CYS A 71 -3.93 9.68 11.59
N VAL A 72 -4.51 9.13 10.52
CA VAL A 72 -5.95 9.26 10.21
C VAL A 72 -6.67 7.92 10.28
N VAL A 73 -5.95 6.81 10.05
CA VAL A 73 -6.49 5.47 10.23
C VAL A 73 -5.48 4.63 10.99
N ASP A 74 -5.83 4.34 12.23
CA ASP A 74 -5.32 3.20 12.99
C ASP A 74 -6.37 2.10 12.86
N SER A 75 -6.18 1.26 11.85
CA SER A 75 -7.08 0.15 11.59
C SER A 75 -6.59 -1.05 12.39
N ASP A 76 -7.50 -1.65 13.17
CA ASP A 76 -7.36 -2.93 13.84
C ASP A 76 -7.17 -4.07 12.81
N PHE A 77 -6.04 -4.06 12.10
CA PHE A 77 -5.56 -5.23 11.39
C PHE A 77 -5.07 -6.21 12.45
N SER A 78 -6.00 -6.96 13.03
CA SER A 78 -5.67 -8.14 13.83
C SER A 78 -4.64 -8.98 13.08
N SER A 79 -3.68 -9.57 13.80
CA SER A 79 -2.56 -10.32 13.24
C SER A 79 -2.92 -11.09 11.96
N PHE A 80 -2.31 -10.69 10.83
CA PHE A 80 -2.56 -11.26 9.51
C PHE A 80 -1.34 -12.06 9.08
N ASP A 81 -1.44 -13.40 9.16
CA ASP A 81 -0.40 -14.33 8.71
C ASP A 81 -0.35 -14.34 7.18
N ILE A 82 0.72 -13.78 6.61
CA ILE A 82 0.86 -13.63 5.17
C ILE A 82 1.32 -14.94 4.55
N LYS A 83 0.51 -15.49 3.66
CA LYS A 83 0.84 -16.68 2.87
C LYS A 83 1.27 -16.38 1.45
N SER A 84 0.72 -15.33 0.86
CA SER A 84 1.05 -14.92 -0.51
C SER A 84 0.85 -13.42 -0.71
N ILE A 85 1.69 -12.84 -1.55
CA ILE A 85 1.61 -11.46 -2.00
C ILE A 85 1.56 -11.51 -3.52
N LYS A 86 0.58 -10.80 -4.07
CA LYS A 86 0.38 -10.65 -5.51
C LYS A 86 0.47 -9.19 -5.88
N LEU A 87 1.37 -8.87 -6.79
CA LEU A 87 1.50 -7.56 -7.41
C LEU A 87 0.51 -7.41 -8.55
N VAL A 88 0.00 -6.20 -8.75
CA VAL A 88 -0.77 -5.82 -9.94
C VAL A 88 -0.01 -4.74 -10.69
N PHE A 89 0.45 -5.06 -11.89
CA PHE A 89 1.28 -4.19 -12.71
C PHE A 89 0.64 -3.97 -14.07
N CYS A 90 0.64 -2.74 -14.57
CA CYS A 90 0.23 -2.43 -15.94
C CYS A 90 1.45 -2.13 -16.81
N PRO A 91 1.83 -3.05 -17.73
CA PRO A 91 3.00 -2.87 -18.58
C PRO A 91 2.89 -1.71 -19.56
N SER A 92 1.68 -1.44 -20.05
CA SER A 92 1.42 -0.37 -21.03
C SER A 92 1.81 1.01 -20.51
N TYR A 93 1.70 1.22 -19.20
CA TYR A 93 2.04 2.48 -18.53
C TYR A 93 3.31 2.38 -17.68
N ASN A 94 3.87 1.16 -17.53
CA ASN A 94 4.98 0.88 -16.62
C ASN A 94 4.65 1.30 -15.17
N GLU A 95 3.45 0.94 -14.72
CA GLU A 95 2.87 1.36 -13.45
C GLU A 95 2.55 0.17 -12.55
N LEU A 96 3.03 0.24 -11.31
CA LEU A 96 2.60 -0.64 -10.23
C LEU A 96 1.31 -0.09 -9.62
N LEU A 97 0.22 -0.83 -9.78
CA LEU A 97 -1.11 -0.39 -9.39
C LEU A 97 -1.53 -0.88 -8.01
N GLY A 98 -0.86 -1.91 -7.47
CA GLY A 98 -1.19 -2.38 -6.12
C GLY A 98 -0.56 -3.70 -5.72
N PHE A 99 -0.88 -4.08 -4.48
CA PHE A 99 -0.53 -5.33 -3.83
C PHE A 99 -1.78 -5.99 -3.27
N PHE A 100 -1.81 -7.31 -3.30
CA PHE A 100 -2.83 -8.11 -2.65
C PHE A 100 -2.17 -9.16 -1.77
N ILE A 101 -2.48 -9.10 -0.49
CA ILE A 101 -1.82 -9.87 0.54
C ILE A 101 -2.85 -10.84 1.09
N SER A 102 -2.63 -12.15 0.94
CA SER A 102 -3.61 -13.17 1.32
C SER A 102 -3.05 -14.10 2.39
N ASN A 103 -3.93 -14.52 3.31
CA ASN A 103 -3.66 -15.41 4.44
C ASN A 103 -4.16 -16.86 4.22
N GLU A 104 -4.24 -17.35 2.97
CA GLU A 104 -4.88 -18.62 2.53
C GLU A 104 -6.39 -18.77 2.83
N THR A 105 -6.86 -18.20 3.93
CA THR A 105 -8.21 -18.31 4.49
C THR A 105 -9.14 -17.24 3.92
N SER A 106 -9.37 -17.28 2.61
CA SER A 106 -10.35 -16.44 1.87
C SER A 106 -10.25 -14.92 2.01
N ASN A 107 -9.42 -14.38 2.90
CA ASN A 107 -9.30 -12.95 3.15
C ASN A 107 -8.05 -12.41 2.45
N VAL A 108 -8.15 -11.16 2.02
CA VAL A 108 -7.11 -10.45 1.30
C VAL A 108 -7.07 -9.01 1.77
N ILE A 109 -5.88 -8.51 2.11
CA ILE A 109 -5.63 -7.08 2.21
C ILE A 109 -5.31 -6.59 0.80
N SER A 110 -6.15 -5.72 0.27
CA SER A 110 -5.97 -5.01 -0.99
C SER A 110 -5.31 -3.67 -0.71
N ILE A 111 -4.19 -3.38 -1.36
CA ILE A 111 -3.52 -2.09 -1.35
C ILE A 111 -3.47 -1.60 -2.79
N ILE A 112 -4.21 -0.54 -3.12
CA ILE A 112 -4.31 0.00 -4.47
C ILE A 112 -3.76 1.42 -4.49
N PHE A 113 -2.84 1.67 -5.41
CA PHE A 113 -2.31 2.99 -5.71
C PHE A 113 -3.17 3.61 -6.80
N GLN A 114 -3.86 4.70 -6.47
CA GLN A 114 -4.76 5.38 -7.39
C GLN A 114 -4.47 6.87 -7.38
N TYR A 115 -3.87 7.37 -8.46
CA TYR A 115 -3.36 8.76 -8.54
C TYR A 115 -2.47 9.05 -7.34
N ASP A 116 -2.77 10.11 -6.59
CA ASP A 116 -2.02 10.54 -5.41
C ASP A 116 -2.60 9.96 -4.10
N SER A 117 -3.28 8.80 -4.19
CA SER A 117 -3.93 8.19 -3.02
C SER A 117 -3.67 6.68 -2.88
N ILE A 118 -3.49 6.24 -1.63
CA ILE A 118 -3.34 4.84 -1.25
C ILE A 118 -4.66 4.35 -0.63
N LYS A 119 -5.30 3.38 -1.30
CA LYS A 119 -6.50 2.70 -0.78
C LYS A 119 -6.13 1.36 -0.18
N ILE A 120 -6.63 1.10 1.03
CA ILE A 120 -6.36 -0.15 1.75
C ILE A 120 -7.70 -0.72 2.20
N ASN A 121 -8.01 -1.92 1.75
CA ASN A 121 -9.28 -2.59 2.03
C ASN A 121 -9.06 -4.03 2.46
N PHE A 122 -9.86 -4.50 3.41
CA PHE A 122 -9.95 -5.92 3.75
C PHE A 122 -11.11 -6.53 2.99
N ILE A 123 -10.80 -7.42 2.06
CA ILE A 123 -11.79 -8.00 1.14
C ILE A 123 -11.76 -9.52 1.19
N ASN A 124 -12.84 -10.14 0.71
CA ASN A 124 -12.78 -11.55 0.38
C ASN A 124 -12.02 -11.75 -0.93
N LYS A 125 -11.26 -12.84 -1.04
CA LYS A 125 -10.52 -13.23 -2.24
C LYS A 125 -11.41 -13.35 -3.47
N ILE A 126 -12.68 -13.72 -3.31
CA ILE A 126 -13.63 -13.78 -4.44
C ILE A 126 -13.96 -12.40 -5.01
N ASP A 127 -13.84 -11.35 -4.21
CA ASP A 127 -14.13 -9.97 -4.59
C ASP A 127 -12.93 -9.25 -5.22
N PHE A 128 -11.76 -9.91 -5.29
CA PHE A 128 -10.52 -9.38 -5.85
C PHE A 128 -10.69 -8.70 -7.21
N LYS A 129 -11.37 -9.39 -8.14
CA LYS A 129 -11.55 -8.86 -9.49
C LYS A 129 -12.44 -7.60 -9.46
N LYS A 130 -13.51 -7.65 -8.67
CA LYS A 130 -14.43 -6.53 -8.52
C LYS A 130 -13.72 -5.32 -7.91
N GLU A 131 -12.90 -5.53 -6.89
CA GLU A 131 -12.11 -4.48 -6.25
C GLU A 131 -11.21 -3.76 -7.26
N LEU A 132 -10.53 -4.51 -8.13
CA LEU A 132 -9.71 -3.96 -9.20
C LEU A 132 -10.55 -3.18 -10.22
N GLU A 133 -11.63 -3.77 -10.72
CA GLU A 133 -12.50 -3.11 -11.71
C GLU A 133 -13.14 -1.84 -11.14
N GLU A 134 -13.45 -1.80 -9.84
CA GLU A 134 -14.06 -0.64 -9.20
C GLU A 134 -13.08 0.51 -8.94
N ASN A 135 -11.83 0.20 -8.57
CA ASN A 135 -10.83 1.21 -8.21
C ASN A 135 -9.89 1.58 -9.36
N LEU A 136 -9.67 0.69 -10.33
CA LEU A 136 -8.78 0.88 -11.48
C LEU A 136 -9.56 0.95 -12.80
N ARG A 137 -10.72 1.63 -12.79
CA ARG A 137 -11.63 1.77 -13.96
C ARG A 137 -10.98 2.32 -15.22
N HIS A 138 -9.87 3.05 -15.07
CA HIS A 138 -9.11 3.65 -16.15
C HIS A 138 -8.17 2.65 -16.85
N PHE A 139 -7.96 1.47 -16.25
CA PHE A 139 -7.17 0.39 -16.82
C PHE A 139 -8.08 -0.73 -17.32
N ASN A 140 -7.69 -1.35 -18.44
CA ASN A 140 -8.34 -2.56 -18.89
C ASN A 140 -7.78 -3.75 -18.09
N TYR A 141 -8.65 -4.52 -17.42
CA TYR A 141 -8.24 -5.68 -16.63
C TYR A 141 -7.36 -6.66 -17.41
N ASN A 142 -7.59 -6.81 -18.72
CA ASN A 142 -6.81 -7.72 -19.57
C ASN A 142 -5.38 -7.23 -19.86
N GLU A 143 -5.08 -5.96 -19.57
CA GLU A 143 -3.74 -5.38 -19.69
C GLU A 143 -2.94 -5.52 -18.38
N LEU A 144 -3.56 -6.03 -17.31
CA LEU A 144 -2.93 -6.17 -16.01
C LEU A 144 -2.16 -7.50 -15.94
N ILE A 145 -0.93 -7.42 -15.43
CA ILE A 145 -0.10 -8.57 -15.08
C ILE A 145 -0.15 -8.76 -13.57
N PHE A 146 -0.33 -10.01 -13.18
CA PHE A 146 -0.30 -10.44 -11.79
C PHE A 146 1.00 -11.22 -11.54
N LEU A 147 1.80 -10.77 -10.58
CA LEU A 147 3.06 -11.41 -10.22
C LEU A 147 2.98 -11.90 -8.78
N ASP A 148 3.22 -13.19 -8.57
CA ASP A 148 3.37 -13.76 -7.23
C ASP A 148 4.82 -13.55 -6.76
N ILE A 149 5.00 -13.05 -5.55
CA ILE A 149 6.30 -12.84 -4.89
C ILE A 149 6.45 -13.77 -3.70
#